data_AF-A0A9W7WIM1-F1
#
_entry.id   AF-A0A9W7WIM1-F1
#
_cell.length_a   1.000
_cell.length_b   1.000
_cell.length_c   1.000
_cell.angle_alpha   90.00
_cell.angle_beta   90.00
_cell.angle_gamma   90.00
#
_symmetry.space_group_name_H-M   'P 1'
#
loop_
_entity.id
_entity.type
_entity.pdbx_description
1 polymer ?
#
loop_
_entity_poly.entity_id
_entity_poly.type
_entity_poly.pdbx_seq_one_letter_code
_entity_poly.pdbx_strand_id
1 'polypeptide(L)'
;MDSSNVTAGDRNCINFNSVFTQQVLPLFYAIICVCAFILNGFAAWIFFRVPSSSVLVVYLKNMVVADMLMLFTYPWRVASDLGYGGLQLKLIVCRYTAVLFYLSMYTGIIFMSLISLERYFKIVRSMSSVSAFLQRVTVGKALALLAWSVMIIWILPNSILTNQPIPENYSCMALKSSLGQRWHEVSVHFNVGVFWVAFLLIMFCYTSIACHVYRSYRRVQQDSSEAGRRSNRSIFSLLAVFFICFVPYHICRVPFTLSQVNNCNTNNYFILLQIKEATLFLSAFNVCLDPVIYFLMCRTFRKSLLQKLASVKVKNRKTESSSNL
;
A
#
# COMPACT_ATOMS: atom_id res chain seq x y z
N MET A 1 28.71 44.43 18.20
CA MET A 1 27.63 44.31 17.19
C MET A 1 28.31 44.41 15.85
N ASP A 2 28.38 43.30 15.12
CA ASP A 2 27.98 43.25 13.70
C ASP A 2 28.22 41.85 13.13
N SER A 3 27.08 41.17 12.96
CA SER A 3 26.65 40.39 11.80
C SER A 3 27.70 39.53 11.07
N SER A 4 27.75 38.27 11.47
CA SER A 4 28.28 37.17 10.67
C SER A 4 27.40 36.95 9.43
N ASN A 5 27.90 37.37 8.26
CA ASN A 5 27.39 36.92 6.97
C ASN A 5 27.71 35.43 6.80
N VAL A 6 26.77 34.57 7.22
CA VAL A 6 26.76 33.16 6.83
C VAL A 6 26.26 33.12 5.39
N THR A 7 27.19 33.11 4.44
CA THR A 7 26.92 32.77 3.05
C THR A 7 26.33 31.36 3.02
N ALA A 8 25.08 31.27 2.58
CA ALA A 8 24.39 30.02 2.32
C ALA A 8 25.10 29.32 1.15
N GLY A 9 26.10 28.49 1.47
CA GLY A 9 26.79 27.67 0.49
C GLY A 9 25.82 26.74 -0.26
N ASP A 10 26.02 26.65 -1.57
CA ASP A 10 25.30 25.77 -2.49
C ASP A 10 25.14 24.34 -1.94
N ARG A 11 23.93 24.00 -1.51
CA ARG A 11 23.56 22.64 -1.08
C ARG A 11 23.08 21.82 -2.28
N ASN A 12 23.99 21.56 -3.24
CA ASN A 12 23.69 20.68 -4.36
C ASN A 12 23.94 19.21 -3.98
N CYS A 13 22.89 18.52 -3.54
CA CYS A 13 22.87 17.05 -3.46
C CYS A 13 22.86 16.50 -4.89
N ILE A 14 24.03 16.06 -5.37
CA ILE A 14 24.23 15.55 -6.74
C ILE A 14 23.28 14.36 -7.01
N ASN A 15 22.80 14.24 -8.25
CA ASN A 15 22.01 13.10 -8.72
C ASN A 15 22.83 11.80 -8.60
N PHE A 16 22.58 11.02 -7.54
CA PHE A 16 23.20 9.72 -7.39
C PHE A 16 22.45 8.66 -8.20
N ASN A 17 22.84 8.54 -9.46
CA ASN A 17 22.43 7.44 -10.31
C ASN A 17 23.14 6.16 -9.86
N SER A 18 22.38 5.16 -9.42
CA SER A 18 22.89 3.84 -9.08
C SER A 18 22.34 2.82 -10.08
N VAL A 19 23.14 1.82 -10.43
CA VAL A 19 22.69 0.66 -11.20
C VAL A 19 21.46 0.03 -10.56
N PHE A 20 21.39 0.03 -9.22
CA PHE A 20 20.23 -0.45 -8.48
C PHE A 20 18.94 0.32 -8.80
N THR A 21 18.99 1.65 -8.80
CA THR A 21 17.79 2.49 -9.02
C THR A 21 17.40 2.59 -10.49
N GLN A 22 18.36 2.49 -11.42
CA GLN A 22 18.10 2.67 -12.85
C GLN A 22 17.86 1.36 -13.63
N GLN A 23 18.33 0.21 -13.14
CA GLN A 23 18.23 -1.06 -13.88
C GLN A 23 17.50 -2.13 -13.06
N VAL A 24 17.92 -2.34 -11.82
CA VAL A 24 17.41 -3.45 -10.99
C VAL A 24 15.98 -3.18 -10.51
N LEU A 25 15.72 -2.00 -9.94
CA LEU A 25 14.39 -1.64 -9.44
C LEU A 25 13.32 -1.56 -10.55
N PRO A 26 13.57 -0.95 -11.73
CA PRO A 26 12.58 -0.93 -12.80
C PRO A 26 12.21 -2.33 -13.31
N LEU A 27 13.19 -3.24 -13.41
CA LEU A 27 12.93 -4.64 -13.75
C LEU A 27 12.01 -5.30 -12.71
N PHE A 28 12.30 -5.13 -11.42
CA PHE A 28 11.43 -5.67 -10.37
C PHE A 28 10.03 -5.04 -10.40
N TYR A 29 9.91 -3.74 -10.60
CA TYR A 29 8.62 -3.05 -10.79
C TYR A 29 7.84 -3.61 -11.99
N ALA A 30 8.51 -3.92 -13.11
CA ALA A 30 7.89 -4.53 -14.28
C ALA A 30 7.37 -5.94 -13.97
N ILE A 31 8.17 -6.78 -13.30
CA ILE A 31 7.77 -8.14 -12.90
C ILE A 31 6.53 -8.08 -11.99
N ILE A 32 6.55 -7.25 -10.94
CA ILE A 32 5.41 -7.15 -10.03
C ILE A 32 4.20 -6.53 -10.72
N CYS A 33 4.40 -5.64 -11.71
CA CYS A 33 3.30 -5.07 -12.49
C CYS A 33 2.52 -6.15 -13.23
N VAL A 34 3.22 -7.08 -13.89
CA VAL A 34 2.57 -8.20 -14.60
C VAL A 34 1.85 -9.13 -13.62
N CYS A 35 2.52 -9.53 -12.53
CA CYS A 35 1.93 -10.39 -11.51
C CYS A 35 0.69 -9.75 -10.86
N ALA A 36 0.80 -8.50 -10.43
CA ALA A 36 -0.27 -7.72 -9.82
C ALA A 36 -1.46 -7.53 -10.77
N PHE A 37 -1.22 -7.28 -12.05
CA PHE A 37 -2.28 -7.11 -13.04
C PHE A 37 -3.14 -8.37 -13.16
N ILE A 38 -2.52 -9.54 -13.21
CA ILE A 38 -3.23 -10.82 -13.26
C ILE A 38 -4.04 -11.04 -11.98
N LEU A 39 -3.38 -10.92 -10.82
CA LEU A 39 -3.99 -11.25 -9.54
C LEU A 39 -5.10 -10.28 -9.14
N ASN A 40 -4.84 -8.97 -9.20
CA ASN A 40 -5.82 -7.95 -8.82
C ASN A 40 -6.86 -7.72 -9.91
N GLY A 41 -6.53 -7.93 -11.19
CA GLY A 41 -7.52 -7.93 -12.26
C GLY A 41 -8.56 -9.05 -12.07
N PHE A 42 -8.10 -10.24 -11.66
CA PHE A 42 -9.00 -11.32 -11.28
C PHE A 42 -9.84 -10.99 -10.03
N ALA A 43 -9.24 -10.35 -9.03
CA ALA A 43 -9.96 -9.91 -7.84
C ALA A 43 -11.01 -8.86 -8.14
N ALA A 44 -10.68 -7.85 -8.93
CA ALA A 44 -11.63 -6.85 -9.43
C ALA A 44 -12.79 -7.54 -10.14
N TRP A 45 -12.51 -8.46 -11.07
CA TRP A 45 -13.55 -9.19 -11.81
C TRP A 45 -14.53 -9.94 -10.89
N ILE A 46 -14.05 -10.56 -9.81
CA ILE A 46 -14.93 -11.20 -8.81
C ILE A 46 -15.70 -10.15 -8.02
N PHE A 47 -14.98 -9.22 -7.37
CA PHE A 47 -15.60 -8.33 -6.39
C PHE A 47 -16.62 -7.39 -7.04
N PHE A 48 -16.36 -6.87 -8.24
CA PHE A 48 -17.32 -6.01 -8.93
C PHE A 48 -18.60 -6.74 -9.38
N ARG A 49 -18.59 -8.08 -9.46
CA ARG A 49 -19.79 -8.89 -9.71
C ARG A 49 -20.53 -9.32 -8.44
N VAL A 50 -19.88 -9.24 -7.28
CA VAL A 50 -20.48 -9.62 -5.99
C VAL A 50 -21.16 -8.39 -5.38
N PRO A 51 -22.44 -8.45 -4.98
CA PRO A 51 -23.09 -7.32 -4.31
C PRO A 51 -22.40 -7.01 -2.97
N SER A 52 -22.35 -5.74 -2.58
CA SER A 52 -21.74 -5.31 -1.32
C SER A 52 -22.62 -5.66 -0.11
N SER A 53 -22.73 -6.96 0.19
CA SER A 53 -23.62 -7.52 1.21
C SER A 53 -23.10 -7.40 2.66
N SER A 54 -21.84 -7.00 2.84
CA SER A 54 -21.24 -6.77 4.15
C SER A 54 -20.20 -5.64 4.10
N VAL A 55 -19.96 -5.02 5.26
CA VAL A 55 -18.94 -3.97 5.43
C VAL A 55 -17.55 -4.44 5.00
N LEU A 56 -17.18 -5.68 5.34
CA LEU A 56 -15.93 -6.29 4.87
C LEU A 56 -15.82 -6.27 3.33
N VAL A 57 -16.87 -6.65 2.60
CA VAL A 57 -16.86 -6.64 1.13
C VAL A 57 -16.71 -5.21 0.58
N VAL A 58 -17.29 -4.21 1.25
CA VAL A 58 -17.08 -2.80 0.89
C VAL A 58 -15.61 -2.41 1.03
N TYR A 59 -14.97 -2.72 2.15
CA TYR A 59 -13.56 -2.38 2.37
C TYR A 59 -12.64 -3.13 1.41
N LEU A 60 -12.87 -4.43 1.18
CA LEU A 60 -12.09 -5.22 0.22
C LEU A 60 -12.20 -4.67 -1.21
N LYS A 61 -13.39 -4.22 -1.64
CA LYS A 61 -13.56 -3.56 -2.95
C LYS A 61 -12.73 -2.30 -3.08
N ASN A 62 -12.74 -1.46 -2.04
CA ASN A 62 -11.97 -0.21 -2.06
C ASN A 62 -10.46 -0.47 -1.99
N MET A 63 -10.04 -1.52 -1.29
CA MET A 63 -8.65 -1.99 -1.28
C MET A 63 -8.21 -2.41 -2.70
N VAL A 64 -9.03 -3.19 -3.41
CA VAL A 64 -8.78 -3.53 -4.84
C VAL A 64 -8.72 -2.30 -5.73
N VAL A 65 -9.57 -1.29 -5.49
CA VAL A 65 -9.51 -0.02 -6.25
C VAL A 65 -8.19 0.71 -5.98
N ALA A 66 -7.75 0.79 -4.72
CA ALA A 66 -6.45 1.37 -4.37
C ALA A 66 -5.30 0.60 -5.02
N ASP A 67 -5.33 -0.73 -4.99
CA ASP A 67 -4.34 -1.59 -5.64
C ASP A 67 -4.27 -1.36 -7.15
N MET A 68 -5.43 -1.23 -7.82
CA MET A 68 -5.51 -0.93 -9.25
C MET A 68 -4.92 0.45 -9.58
N LEU A 69 -5.24 1.46 -8.78
CA LEU A 69 -4.69 2.81 -8.95
C LEU A 69 -3.18 2.84 -8.72
N MET A 70 -2.69 2.10 -7.72
CA MET A 70 -1.26 1.95 -7.47
C MET A 70 -0.58 1.22 -8.62
N LEU A 71 -1.15 0.11 -9.09
CA LEU A 71 -0.64 -0.66 -10.22
C LEU A 71 -0.55 0.19 -11.50
N PHE A 72 -1.54 1.04 -11.75
CA PHE A 72 -1.52 1.96 -12.89
C PHE A 72 -0.29 2.87 -12.88
N THR A 73 0.31 3.14 -11.72
CA THR A 73 1.52 3.99 -11.64
C THR A 73 2.81 3.30 -12.06
N TYR A 74 2.87 1.97 -12.03
CA TYR A 74 4.13 1.23 -12.22
C TYR A 74 4.70 1.35 -13.63
N PRO A 75 3.91 1.23 -14.73
CA PRO A 75 4.44 1.37 -16.08
C PRO A 75 5.10 2.73 -16.32
N TRP A 76 4.49 3.81 -15.84
CA TRP A 76 5.03 5.17 -15.97
C TRP A 76 6.33 5.35 -15.20
N ARG A 77 6.39 4.79 -13.98
CA ARG A 77 7.61 4.79 -13.18
C ARG A 77 8.73 4.02 -13.87
N VAL A 78 8.46 2.78 -14.31
CA VAL A 78 9.43 1.93 -15.02
C VAL A 78 9.94 2.62 -16.28
N ALA A 79 9.03 3.19 -17.09
CA ALA A 79 9.41 3.88 -18.31
C ALA A 79 10.30 5.11 -18.02
N SER A 80 9.98 5.90 -16.98
CA SER A 80 10.78 7.04 -16.56
C SER A 80 12.16 6.63 -16.04
N ASP A 81 12.23 5.58 -15.21
CA ASP A 81 13.47 5.11 -14.59
C ASP A 81 14.43 4.51 -15.64
N LEU A 82 13.90 3.89 -16.70
CA LEU A 82 14.66 3.40 -17.85
C LEU A 82 15.01 4.50 -18.87
N GLY A 83 14.60 5.75 -18.64
CA GLY A 83 14.92 6.89 -19.50
C GLY A 83 14.03 7.07 -20.72
N TYR A 84 12.94 6.30 -20.85
CA TYR A 84 11.96 6.51 -21.92
C TYR A 84 11.16 7.81 -21.70
N GLY A 85 10.63 8.40 -22.79
CA GLY A 85 9.75 9.58 -22.73
C GLY A 85 10.40 10.90 -22.29
N GLY A 86 11.72 10.89 -22.03
CA GLY A 86 12.51 12.08 -21.76
C GLY A 86 12.00 12.91 -20.58
N LEU A 87 12.08 14.23 -20.74
CA LEU A 87 11.74 15.18 -19.67
C LEU A 87 10.24 15.27 -19.39
N GLN A 88 9.40 15.09 -20.40
CA GLN A 88 7.94 15.16 -20.26
C GLN A 88 7.41 14.02 -19.37
N LEU A 89 7.91 12.80 -19.58
CA LEU A 89 7.52 11.67 -18.74
C LEU A 89 7.98 11.86 -17.28
N LYS A 90 9.19 12.36 -17.08
CA LYS A 90 9.71 12.74 -15.75
C LYS A 90 8.80 13.74 -15.02
N LEU A 91 8.31 14.76 -15.73
CA LEU A 91 7.33 15.71 -15.19
C LEU A 91 6.01 15.03 -14.79
N ILE A 92 5.46 14.19 -15.68
CA ILE A 92 4.23 13.43 -15.40
C ILE A 92 4.41 12.55 -14.16
N VAL A 93 5.56 11.90 -14.04
CA VAL A 93 5.85 11.02 -12.91
C VAL A 93 5.91 11.79 -11.60
N CYS A 94 6.66 12.90 -11.55
CA CYS A 94 6.78 13.72 -10.35
C CYS A 94 5.46 14.39 -9.94
N ARG A 95 4.66 14.82 -10.92
CA ARG A 95 3.47 15.64 -10.68
C ARG A 95 2.20 14.81 -10.42
N TYR A 96 2.06 13.66 -11.06
CA TYR A 96 0.83 12.87 -11.01
C TYR A 96 1.07 11.44 -10.53
N THR A 97 1.99 10.71 -11.16
CA THR A 97 2.19 9.28 -10.90
C THR A 97 2.65 9.02 -9.46
N ALA A 98 3.63 9.76 -8.97
CA ALA A 98 4.12 9.61 -7.60
C ALA A 98 3.05 9.98 -6.57
N VAL A 99 2.26 11.02 -6.86
CA VAL A 99 1.15 11.48 -6.01
C VAL A 99 0.06 10.41 -5.94
N LEU A 100 -0.32 9.83 -7.08
CA LEU A 100 -1.29 8.73 -7.15
C LEU A 100 -0.79 7.46 -6.45
N PHE A 101 0.51 7.16 -6.55
CA PHE A 101 1.12 6.03 -5.83
C PHE A 101 0.94 6.20 -4.32
N TYR A 102 1.32 7.36 -3.77
CA TYR A 102 1.20 7.63 -2.34
C TYR A 102 -0.26 7.67 -1.88
N LEU A 103 -1.16 8.29 -2.66
CA LEU A 103 -2.60 8.27 -2.39
C LEU A 103 -3.10 6.83 -2.26
N SER A 104 -2.77 5.98 -3.22
CA SER A 104 -3.21 4.60 -3.25
C SER A 104 -2.62 3.79 -2.07
N MET A 105 -1.34 3.99 -1.77
CA MET A 105 -0.66 3.31 -0.66
C MET A 105 -1.30 3.64 0.69
N TYR A 106 -1.50 4.93 1.00
CA TYR A 106 -2.08 5.34 2.28
C TYR A 106 -3.56 5.03 2.39
N THR A 107 -4.32 5.14 1.30
CA THR A 107 -5.70 4.67 1.27
C THR A 107 -5.78 3.15 1.53
N GLY A 108 -4.87 2.36 0.96
CA GLY A 108 -4.73 0.93 1.24
C GLY A 108 -4.47 0.64 2.72
N ILE A 109 -3.52 1.34 3.34
CA ILE A 109 -3.22 1.25 4.79
C ILE A 109 -4.45 1.56 5.66
N ILE A 110 -5.22 2.60 5.29
CA ILE A 110 -6.46 2.94 5.99
C ILE A 110 -7.50 1.81 5.84
N PHE A 111 -7.69 1.25 4.65
CA PHE A 111 -8.62 0.14 4.46
C PHE A 111 -8.19 -1.13 5.19
N MET A 112 -6.88 -1.45 5.26
CA MET A 112 -6.38 -2.54 6.10
C MET A 112 -6.70 -2.32 7.58
N SER A 113 -6.60 -1.07 8.05
CA SER A 113 -6.96 -0.68 9.42
C SER A 113 -8.46 -0.84 9.67
N LEU A 114 -9.30 -0.38 8.74
CA LEU A 114 -10.76 -0.52 8.81
C LEU A 114 -11.21 -1.99 8.76
N ILE A 115 -10.55 -2.83 7.96
CA ILE A 115 -10.79 -4.28 7.93
C ILE A 115 -10.43 -4.90 9.28
N SER A 116 -9.29 -4.53 9.86
CA SER A 116 -8.85 -5.04 11.16
C SER A 116 -9.84 -4.65 12.28
N LEU A 117 -10.38 -3.43 12.21
CA LEU A 117 -11.39 -2.93 13.13
C LEU A 117 -12.75 -3.65 12.96
N GLU A 118 -13.19 -3.87 11.71
CA GLU A 118 -14.40 -4.65 11.38
C GLU A 118 -14.30 -6.05 12.00
N ARG A 119 -13.16 -6.72 11.83
CA ARG A 119 -12.90 -8.04 12.40
C ARG A 119 -12.92 -8.03 13.92
N TYR A 120 -12.29 -7.03 14.52
CA TYR A 120 -12.28 -6.86 15.97
C TYR A 120 -13.69 -6.75 16.55
N PHE A 121 -14.52 -5.85 16.01
CA PHE A 121 -15.89 -5.68 16.49
C PHE A 121 -16.76 -6.92 16.25
N LYS A 122 -16.54 -7.61 15.13
CA LYS A 122 -17.28 -8.82 14.79
C LYS A 122 -16.94 -10.02 15.66
N ILE A 123 -15.67 -10.18 16.05
CA ILE A 123 -15.19 -11.38 16.78
C ILE A 123 -15.16 -11.14 18.29
N VAL A 124 -14.64 -9.99 18.73
CA VAL A 124 -14.37 -9.72 20.16
C VAL A 124 -15.53 -8.97 20.82
N ARG A 125 -16.18 -8.05 20.10
CA ARG A 125 -17.29 -7.23 20.63
C ARG A 125 -18.62 -7.50 19.93
N SER A 126 -18.88 -8.75 19.55
CA SER A 126 -20.03 -9.13 18.72
C SER A 126 -21.39 -8.70 19.28
N MET A 127 -21.54 -8.62 20.61
CA MET A 127 -22.79 -8.26 21.29
C MET A 127 -22.93 -6.76 21.63
N SER A 128 -21.97 -5.92 21.22
CA SER A 128 -22.02 -4.47 21.53
C SER A 128 -22.91 -3.72 20.53
N SER A 129 -23.69 -2.74 21.00
CA SER A 129 -24.44 -1.81 20.15
C SER A 129 -23.56 -1.08 19.14
N VAL A 130 -22.32 -0.76 19.51
CA VAL A 130 -21.30 -0.17 18.63
C VAL A 130 -20.95 -1.12 17.49
N SER A 131 -20.84 -2.43 17.76
CA SER A 131 -20.60 -3.44 16.72
C SER A 131 -21.77 -3.49 15.74
N ALA A 132 -23.01 -3.53 16.24
CA ALA A 132 -24.20 -3.51 15.38
C ALA A 132 -24.26 -2.27 14.47
N PHE A 133 -23.82 -1.10 14.96
CA PHE A 133 -23.73 0.11 14.15
C PHE A 133 -22.61 0.04 13.09
N LEU A 134 -21.39 -0.30 13.49
CA LEU A 134 -20.22 -0.35 12.60
C LEU A 134 -20.30 -1.45 11.54
N GLN A 135 -21.10 -2.49 11.77
CA GLN A 135 -21.35 -3.57 10.80
C GLN A 135 -22.42 -3.21 9.76
N ARG A 136 -23.04 -2.02 9.82
CA ARG A 136 -23.98 -1.55 8.79
C ARG A 136 -23.24 -1.17 7.52
N VAL A 137 -23.70 -1.70 6.38
CA VAL A 137 -23.11 -1.42 5.05
C VAL A 137 -23.10 0.08 4.72
N THR A 138 -24.13 0.83 5.13
CA THR A 138 -24.21 2.29 4.94
C THR A 138 -23.09 3.02 5.68
N VAL A 139 -22.81 2.63 6.93
CA VAL A 139 -21.69 3.17 7.72
C VAL A 139 -20.36 2.82 7.07
N GLY A 140 -20.19 1.56 6.63
CA GLY A 140 -18.97 1.15 5.90
C GLY A 140 -18.74 1.95 4.61
N LYS A 141 -19.79 2.25 3.84
CA LYS A 141 -19.70 3.11 2.66
C LYS A 141 -19.34 4.55 3.02
N ALA A 142 -19.92 5.10 4.08
CA ALA A 142 -19.61 6.45 4.55
C ALA A 142 -18.15 6.57 5.02
N LEU A 143 -17.64 5.59 5.77
CA LEU A 143 -16.24 5.54 6.19
C LEU A 143 -15.29 5.39 5.00
N ALA A 144 -15.66 4.59 4.00
CA ALA A 144 -14.87 4.46 2.77
C ALA A 144 -14.80 5.79 2.00
N LEU A 145 -15.94 6.47 1.84
CA LEU A 145 -15.98 7.78 1.19
C LEU A 145 -15.15 8.82 1.96
N LEU A 146 -15.27 8.84 3.29
CA LEU A 146 -14.48 9.72 4.14
C LEU A 146 -12.97 9.47 3.98
N ALA A 147 -12.55 8.21 4.01
CA ALA A 147 -11.14 7.84 3.83
C ALA A 147 -10.58 8.35 2.49
N TRP A 148 -11.31 8.13 1.39
CA TRP A 148 -10.92 8.65 0.07
C TRP A 148 -10.86 10.18 0.05
N SER A 149 -11.90 10.85 0.52
CA SER A 149 -11.97 12.31 0.51
C SER A 149 -10.83 12.95 1.29
N VAL A 150 -10.57 12.46 2.52
CA VAL A 150 -9.48 12.97 3.36
C VAL A 150 -8.13 12.79 2.67
N MET A 151 -7.85 11.60 2.13
CA MET A 151 -6.56 11.33 1.50
C MET A 151 -6.38 12.12 0.20
N ILE A 152 -7.42 12.24 -0.63
CA ILE A 152 -7.39 13.04 -1.86
C ILE A 152 -7.12 14.50 -1.52
N ILE A 153 -7.89 15.10 -0.61
CA ILE A 153 -7.73 16.50 -0.21
C ILE A 153 -6.33 16.76 0.34
N TRP A 154 -5.80 15.85 1.15
CA TRP A 154 -4.48 16.02 1.77
C TRP A 154 -3.32 15.88 0.78
N ILE A 155 -3.42 14.94 -0.17
CA ILE A 155 -2.31 14.62 -1.07
C ILE A 155 -2.32 15.51 -2.32
N LEU A 156 -3.49 15.96 -2.79
CA LEU A 156 -3.67 16.75 -4.01
C LEU A 156 -2.76 17.99 -4.12
N PRO A 157 -2.49 18.78 -3.05
CA PRO A 157 -1.63 19.94 -3.16
C PRO A 157 -0.19 19.59 -3.57
N ASN A 158 0.31 18.37 -3.32
CA ASN A 158 1.61 17.95 -3.84
C ASN A 158 1.68 17.97 -5.38
N SER A 159 0.55 17.71 -6.05
CA SER A 159 0.45 17.77 -7.52
C SER A 159 0.33 19.22 -8.01
N ILE A 160 -0.53 20.01 -7.35
CA ILE A 160 -0.80 21.41 -7.71
C ILE A 160 0.46 22.27 -7.53
N LEU A 161 1.18 22.09 -6.43
CA LEU A 161 2.37 22.88 -6.07
C LEU A 161 3.65 22.40 -6.77
N THR A 162 3.58 21.35 -7.61
CA THR A 162 4.66 20.96 -8.54
C THR A 162 4.48 21.74 -9.84
N ASN A 163 4.87 23.02 -9.81
CA ASN A 163 4.58 24.00 -10.86
C ASN A 163 5.81 24.84 -11.30
N GLN A 164 7.02 24.46 -10.89
CA GLN A 164 8.25 25.17 -11.28
C GLN A 164 8.79 24.65 -12.62
N PRO A 165 9.54 25.48 -13.38
CA PRO A 165 10.21 25.06 -14.60
C PRO A 165 11.25 23.98 -14.31
N ILE A 166 11.67 23.27 -15.35
CA ILE A 166 12.68 22.23 -15.20
C ILE A 166 14.03 22.87 -14.87
N PRO A 167 14.66 22.51 -13.74
CA PRO A 167 16.00 22.96 -13.40
C PRO A 167 17.08 22.23 -14.19
N GLU A 168 18.28 22.81 -14.28
CA GLU A 168 19.47 22.15 -14.87
C GLU A 168 19.77 20.81 -14.16
N ASN A 169 19.62 20.78 -12.83
CA ASN A 169 19.72 19.56 -12.03
C ASN A 169 18.33 18.99 -11.72
N TYR A 170 17.90 18.01 -12.52
CA TYR A 170 16.58 17.39 -12.40
C TYR A 170 16.35 16.69 -11.04
N SER A 171 15.26 17.05 -10.36
CA SER A 171 14.73 16.39 -9.15
C SER A 171 13.24 16.72 -9.00
N CYS A 172 12.42 15.76 -8.53
CA CYS A 172 10.99 16.01 -8.25
C CYS A 172 10.74 17.06 -7.16
N MET A 173 11.73 17.32 -6.28
CA MET A 173 11.65 18.39 -5.28
C MET A 173 11.93 19.76 -5.89
N ALA A 174 12.84 19.83 -6.87
CA ALA A 174 13.17 21.08 -7.53
C ALA A 174 12.04 21.59 -8.46
N LEU A 175 11.12 20.71 -8.87
CA LEU A 175 9.90 21.07 -9.60
C LEU A 175 8.79 21.67 -8.69
N LYS A 176 8.98 21.69 -7.36
CA LYS A 176 8.01 22.24 -6.40
C LYS A 176 8.35 23.67 -6.03
N SER A 177 7.31 24.50 -5.92
CA SER A 177 7.43 25.85 -5.35
C SER A 177 7.93 25.80 -3.91
N SER A 178 8.37 26.92 -3.35
CA SER A 178 8.78 27.00 -1.93
C SER A 178 7.67 26.53 -0.98
N LEU A 179 6.42 26.90 -1.26
CA LEU A 179 5.24 26.39 -0.55
C LEU A 179 5.05 24.88 -0.79
N GLY A 180 5.28 24.40 -2.02
CA GLY A 180 5.21 22.98 -2.36
C GLY A 180 6.23 22.11 -1.63
N GLN A 181 7.45 22.61 -1.41
CA GLN A 181 8.48 21.88 -0.67
C GLN A 181 8.10 21.76 0.82
N ARG A 182 7.65 22.87 1.44
CA ARG A 182 7.15 22.85 2.83
C ARG A 182 5.92 21.97 2.99
N TRP A 183 4.97 22.05 2.04
CA TRP A 183 3.80 21.17 2.03
C TRP A 183 4.20 19.70 1.88
N HIS A 184 5.19 19.40 1.02
CA HIS A 184 5.69 18.04 0.85
C HIS A 184 6.22 17.47 2.18
N GLU A 185 7.02 18.24 2.90
CA GLU A 185 7.55 17.86 4.21
C GLU A 185 6.42 17.58 5.22
N VAL A 186 5.47 18.51 5.38
CA VAL A 186 4.30 18.34 6.26
C VAL A 186 3.46 17.14 5.85
N SER A 187 3.24 16.96 4.54
CA SER A 187 2.47 15.86 3.97
C SER A 187 3.15 14.52 4.27
N VAL A 188 4.47 14.43 4.17
CA VAL A 188 5.25 13.24 4.52
C VAL A 188 5.13 12.92 6.01
N HIS A 189 5.26 13.91 6.90
CA HIS A 189 5.11 13.69 8.34
C HIS A 189 3.70 13.24 8.72
N PHE A 190 2.67 13.87 8.16
CA PHE A 190 1.28 13.44 8.35
C PHE A 190 1.08 11.99 7.90
N ASN A 191 1.55 11.65 6.71
CA ASN A 191 1.45 10.31 6.13
C ASN A 191 2.16 9.25 6.98
N VAL A 192 3.35 9.54 7.51
CA VAL A 192 4.04 8.68 8.48
C VAL A 192 3.24 8.56 9.79
N GLY A 193 2.63 9.64 10.26
CA GLY A 193 1.72 9.62 11.42
C GLY A 193 0.51 8.71 11.20
N VAL A 194 -0.16 8.83 10.05
CA VAL A 194 -1.27 7.95 9.64
C VAL A 194 -0.84 6.49 9.66
N PHE A 195 0.36 6.19 9.15
CA PHE A 195 0.91 4.83 9.19
C PHE A 195 1.10 4.31 10.63
N TRP A 196 1.67 5.10 11.54
CA TRP A 196 1.88 4.63 12.92
C TRP A 196 0.56 4.45 13.67
N VAL A 197 -0.43 5.31 13.45
CA VAL A 197 -1.78 5.14 13.99
C VAL A 197 -2.41 3.84 13.45
N ALA A 198 -2.32 3.61 12.14
CA ALA A 198 -2.78 2.38 11.51
C ALA A 198 -2.07 1.13 12.08
N PHE A 199 -0.74 1.18 12.21
CA PHE A 199 0.08 0.12 12.79
C PHE A 199 -0.38 -0.25 14.21
N LEU A 200 -0.51 0.74 15.09
CA LEU A 200 -0.95 0.52 16.47
C LEU A 200 -2.38 -0.04 16.54
N LEU A 201 -3.28 0.48 15.70
CA LEU A 201 -4.66 -0.01 15.63
C LEU A 201 -4.72 -1.47 15.17
N ILE A 202 -3.99 -1.81 14.09
CA ILE A 202 -3.90 -3.17 13.55
C ILE A 202 -3.34 -4.12 14.61
N MET A 203 -2.25 -3.74 15.28
CA MET A 203 -1.65 -4.53 16.34
C MET A 203 -2.59 -4.75 17.51
N PHE A 204 -3.26 -3.71 17.98
CA PHE A 204 -4.27 -3.82 19.03
C PHE A 204 -5.41 -4.77 18.64
N CYS A 205 -5.98 -4.58 17.45
CA CYS A 205 -7.10 -5.38 16.96
C CYS A 205 -6.73 -6.86 16.90
N TYR A 206 -5.61 -7.21 16.26
CA TYR A 206 -5.24 -8.61 16.09
C TYR A 206 -4.70 -9.27 17.35
N THR A 207 -4.00 -8.52 18.22
CA THR A 207 -3.63 -9.05 19.54
C THR A 207 -4.87 -9.36 20.36
N SER A 208 -5.89 -8.48 20.33
CA SER A 208 -7.14 -8.72 21.04
C SER A 208 -7.94 -9.89 20.45
N ILE A 209 -8.00 -10.01 19.12
CA ILE A 209 -8.62 -11.16 18.46
C ILE A 209 -7.89 -12.45 18.83
N ALA A 210 -6.56 -12.48 18.77
CA ALA A 210 -5.76 -13.65 19.13
C ALA A 210 -5.98 -14.05 20.60
N CYS A 211 -5.98 -13.08 21.52
CA CYS A 211 -6.27 -13.31 22.93
C CYS A 211 -7.70 -13.84 23.16
N HIS A 212 -8.69 -13.28 22.46
CA HIS A 212 -10.08 -13.74 22.53
C HIS A 212 -10.24 -15.18 22.03
N VAL A 213 -9.64 -15.50 20.88
CA VAL A 213 -9.66 -16.85 20.30
C VAL A 213 -8.93 -17.83 21.22
N TYR A 214 -7.78 -17.46 21.78
CA TYR A 214 -7.05 -18.32 22.72
C TYR A 214 -7.85 -18.60 23.99
N ARG A 215 -8.49 -17.57 24.57
CA ARG A 215 -9.37 -17.74 25.74
C ARG A 215 -10.58 -18.61 25.42
N SER A 216 -11.20 -18.40 24.27
CA SER A 216 -12.34 -19.22 23.83
C SER A 216 -11.92 -20.66 23.59
N TYR A 217 -10.78 -20.90 22.95
CA TYR A 217 -10.21 -22.22 22.74
C TYR A 217 -9.92 -22.91 24.08
N ARG A 218 -9.32 -22.22 25.06
CA ARG A 218 -9.06 -22.79 26.40
C ARG A 218 -10.33 -23.16 27.16
N ARG A 219 -11.42 -22.40 26.99
CA ARG A 219 -12.74 -22.75 27.57
C ARG A 219 -13.38 -23.93 26.86
N VAL A 220 -13.22 -24.01 25.54
CA VAL A 220 -13.79 -25.09 24.70
C VAL A 220 -12.92 -26.34 24.73
N GLN A 221 -11.65 -26.31 25.15
CA GLN A 221 -10.82 -27.53 25.26
C GLN A 221 -11.23 -28.46 26.43
N GLN A 222 -12.31 -28.13 27.15
CA GLN A 222 -13.09 -29.11 27.93
C GLN A 222 -14.05 -29.95 27.06
N ASP A 223 -14.35 -29.55 25.82
CA ASP A 223 -15.16 -30.26 24.82
C ASP A 223 -14.52 -30.21 23.42
N SER A 224 -13.96 -31.35 23.02
CA SER A 224 -13.23 -31.54 21.76
C SER A 224 -14.02 -31.10 20.51
N SER A 225 -13.56 -30.06 19.80
CA SER A 225 -13.83 -29.94 18.36
C SER A 225 -12.75 -29.17 17.59
N GLU A 226 -12.39 -29.70 16.42
CA GLU A 226 -11.35 -29.21 15.51
C GLU A 226 -11.72 -27.89 14.76
N ALA A 227 -12.82 -27.23 15.13
CA ALA A 227 -13.35 -26.08 14.39
C ALA A 227 -12.54 -24.77 14.57
N GLY A 228 -11.70 -24.68 15.61
CA GLY A 228 -10.96 -23.45 15.96
C GLY A 228 -9.72 -23.13 15.10
N ARG A 229 -9.16 -24.10 14.37
CA ARG A 229 -7.84 -23.95 13.71
C ARG A 229 -7.86 -23.14 12.41
N ARG A 230 -9.04 -22.87 11.84
CA ARG A 230 -9.17 -22.24 10.51
C ARG A 230 -9.19 -20.71 10.52
N SER A 231 -9.40 -20.06 11.68
CA SER A 231 -9.50 -18.60 11.79
C SER A 231 -8.16 -17.89 12.06
N ASN A 232 -7.13 -18.58 12.56
CA ASN A 232 -5.87 -17.93 12.96
C ASN A 232 -4.91 -17.63 11.80
N ARG A 233 -4.97 -18.41 10.71
CA ARG A 233 -4.01 -18.30 9.60
C ARG A 233 -4.21 -17.01 8.77
N SER A 234 -5.44 -16.54 8.63
CA SER A 234 -5.75 -15.31 7.89
C SER A 234 -5.28 -14.06 8.65
N ILE A 235 -5.40 -14.06 9.98
CA ILE A 235 -4.95 -12.99 10.88
C ILE A 235 -3.43 -12.83 10.83
N PHE A 236 -2.69 -13.92 11.01
CA PHE A 236 -1.22 -13.89 11.01
C PHE A 236 -0.66 -13.47 9.65
N SER A 237 -1.27 -13.95 8.55
CA SER A 237 -0.84 -13.58 7.20
C SER A 237 -1.02 -12.08 6.94
N LEU A 238 -2.14 -11.49 7.40
CA LEU A 238 -2.40 -10.05 7.27
C LEU A 238 -1.38 -9.20 8.02
N LEU A 239 -1.09 -9.57 9.26
CA LEU A 239 -0.04 -8.91 10.05
C LEU A 239 1.31 -9.04 9.34
N ALA A 240 1.69 -10.23 8.90
CA ALA A 240 2.96 -10.44 8.23
C ALA A 240 3.10 -9.57 6.96
N VAL A 241 2.08 -9.52 6.11
CA VAL A 241 2.06 -8.65 4.91
C VAL A 241 2.23 -7.19 5.30
N PHE A 242 1.45 -6.70 6.27
CA PHE A 242 1.53 -5.30 6.70
C PHE A 242 2.93 -4.93 7.22
N PHE A 243 3.50 -5.79 8.07
CA PHE A 243 4.83 -5.59 8.63
C PHE A 243 5.91 -5.60 7.55
N ILE A 244 5.95 -6.64 6.71
CA ILE A 244 6.98 -6.80 5.70
C ILE A 244 6.90 -5.67 4.68
N CYS A 245 5.70 -5.32 4.20
CA CYS A 245 5.55 -4.33 3.14
C CYS A 245 5.69 -2.88 3.60
N PHE A 246 5.12 -2.49 4.74
CA PHE A 246 5.01 -1.07 5.09
C PHE A 246 5.97 -0.59 6.17
N VAL A 247 6.29 -1.42 7.18
CA VAL A 247 7.12 -0.97 8.32
C VAL A 247 8.52 -0.52 7.87
N PRO A 248 9.26 -1.27 7.02
CA PRO A 248 10.61 -0.88 6.60
C PRO A 248 10.63 0.51 5.94
N TYR A 249 9.68 0.78 5.04
CA TYR A 249 9.61 2.06 4.33
C TYR A 249 9.36 3.23 5.28
N HIS A 250 8.42 3.09 6.20
CA HIS A 250 8.04 4.19 7.09
C HIS A 250 9.10 4.49 8.16
N ILE A 251 9.86 3.47 8.60
CA ILE A 251 11.04 3.67 9.45
C ILE A 251 12.11 4.47 8.70
N CYS A 252 12.40 4.10 7.45
CA CYS A 252 13.45 4.76 6.66
C CYS A 252 13.04 6.13 6.10
N ARG A 253 11.73 6.40 5.94
CA ARG A 253 11.23 7.62 5.30
C ARG A 253 11.52 8.88 6.10
N VAL A 254 11.41 8.85 7.42
CA VAL A 254 11.66 10.00 8.30
C VAL A 254 13.12 10.47 8.22
N PRO A 255 14.14 9.63 8.47
CA PRO A 255 15.53 10.06 8.37
C PRO A 255 15.92 10.49 6.95
N PHE A 256 15.36 9.86 5.91
CA PHE A 256 15.58 10.30 4.53
C PHE A 256 15.04 11.72 4.30
N THR A 257 13.82 12.01 4.75
CA THR A 257 13.20 13.33 4.59
C THR A 257 14.00 14.41 5.32
N LEU A 258 14.46 14.12 6.55
CA LEU A 258 15.33 15.04 7.30
C LEU A 258 16.67 15.28 6.57
N SER A 259 17.29 14.23 6.00
CA SER A 259 18.53 14.37 5.23
C SER A 259 18.34 15.15 3.92
N GLN A 260 17.15 15.07 3.32
CA GLN A 260 16.80 15.78 2.09
C GLN A 260 16.61 17.29 2.33
N VAL A 261 16.21 17.70 3.54
CA VAL A 261 15.90 19.10 3.87
C VAL A 261 17.03 19.79 4.64
N ASN A 262 17.68 19.10 5.60
CA ASN A 262 18.51 19.77 6.61
C ASN A 262 20.02 19.61 6.44
N ASN A 263 20.52 18.43 6.04
CA ASN A 263 21.97 18.16 6.01
C ASN A 263 22.34 17.14 4.94
N CYS A 264 22.95 17.62 3.85
CA CYS A 264 23.41 16.77 2.76
C CYS A 264 24.85 16.32 2.99
N ASN A 265 25.05 15.31 3.85
CA ASN A 265 26.29 14.55 3.82
C ASN A 265 26.19 13.52 2.69
N THR A 266 26.95 13.74 1.62
CA THR A 266 26.97 13.01 0.34
C THR A 266 26.86 11.49 0.49
N ASN A 267 27.67 10.89 1.38
CA ASN A 267 27.69 9.44 1.57
C ASN A 267 26.45 8.91 2.31
N ASN A 268 26.01 9.62 3.35
CA ASN A 268 24.83 9.22 4.11
C ASN A 268 23.57 9.37 3.24
N TYR A 269 23.43 10.49 2.52
CA TYR A 269 22.29 10.72 1.64
C TYR A 269 22.15 9.64 0.58
N PHE A 270 23.26 9.23 -0.07
CA PHE A 270 23.24 8.17 -1.07
C PHE A 270 22.71 6.85 -0.50
N ILE A 271 23.24 6.41 0.64
CA ILE A 271 22.82 5.16 1.30
C ILE A 271 21.35 5.24 1.70
N LEU A 272 20.92 6.36 2.31
CA LEU A 272 19.52 6.56 2.70
C LEU A 272 18.59 6.54 1.48
N LEU A 273 19.00 7.10 0.33
CA LEU A 273 18.24 7.04 -0.91
C LEU A 273 18.06 5.59 -1.40
N GLN A 274 19.14 4.80 -1.44
CA GLN A 274 19.07 3.40 -1.88
C GLN A 274 18.14 2.57 -0.98
N ILE A 275 18.28 2.71 0.35
CA ILE A 275 17.42 2.04 1.33
C ILE A 275 15.97 2.49 1.19
N LYS A 276 15.72 3.79 1.01
CA LYS A 276 14.37 4.35 0.80
C LYS A 276 13.73 3.77 -0.46
N GLU A 277 14.47 3.64 -1.55
CA GLU A 277 13.92 3.07 -2.80
C GLU A 277 13.67 1.57 -2.69
N ALA A 278 14.58 0.82 -2.06
CA ALA A 278 14.40 -0.61 -1.81
C ALA A 278 13.17 -0.90 -0.94
N THR A 279 13.01 -0.13 0.15
CA THR A 279 11.86 -0.28 1.05
C THR A 279 10.56 0.23 0.44
N LEU A 280 10.60 1.26 -0.41
CA LEU A 280 9.44 1.72 -1.18
C LEU A 280 8.97 0.66 -2.19
N PHE A 281 9.92 -0.06 -2.81
CA PHE A 281 9.59 -1.22 -3.65
C PHE A 281 8.90 -2.32 -2.83
N LEU A 282 9.38 -2.59 -1.61
CA LEU A 282 8.75 -3.57 -0.72
C LEU A 282 7.31 -3.16 -0.33
N SER A 283 7.03 -1.87 -0.16
CA SER A 283 5.67 -1.36 0.00
C SER A 283 4.81 -1.52 -1.26
N ALA A 284 5.39 -1.30 -2.44
CA ALA A 284 4.69 -1.53 -3.72
C ALA A 284 4.36 -3.02 -3.92
N PHE A 285 5.23 -3.93 -3.48
CA PHE A 285 4.99 -5.37 -3.56
C PHE A 285 3.72 -5.83 -2.81
N ASN A 286 3.20 -5.01 -1.89
CA ASN A 286 1.92 -5.26 -1.21
C ASN A 286 0.78 -5.60 -2.19
N VAL A 287 0.74 -4.92 -3.35
CA VAL A 287 -0.29 -5.17 -4.37
C VAL A 287 -0.30 -6.63 -4.83
N CYS A 288 0.83 -7.33 -4.82
CA CYS A 288 0.88 -8.76 -5.13
C CYS A 288 0.42 -9.66 -3.96
N LEU A 289 0.50 -9.18 -2.72
CA LEU A 289 0.18 -9.93 -1.51
C LEU A 289 -1.28 -9.75 -1.07
N ASP A 290 -1.93 -8.65 -1.42
CA ASP A 290 -3.34 -8.40 -1.12
C ASP A 290 -4.33 -9.48 -1.63
N PRO A 291 -4.11 -10.09 -2.82
CA PRO A 291 -4.83 -11.29 -3.24
C PRO A 291 -4.78 -12.47 -2.26
N VAL A 292 -3.70 -12.62 -1.49
CA VAL A 292 -3.60 -13.62 -0.41
C VAL A 292 -4.56 -13.26 0.72
N ILE A 293 -4.66 -11.98 1.07
CA ILE A 293 -5.66 -11.48 2.04
C ILE A 293 -7.06 -11.80 1.54
N TYR A 294 -7.37 -11.53 0.27
CA TYR A 294 -8.68 -11.80 -0.34
C TYR A 294 -9.05 -13.28 -0.26
N PHE A 295 -8.10 -14.17 -0.58
CA PHE A 295 -8.27 -15.61 -0.49
C PHE A 295 -8.54 -16.10 0.93
N LEU A 296 -7.82 -15.56 1.91
CA LEU A 296 -7.93 -15.99 3.30
C LEU A 296 -9.18 -15.40 3.99
N MET A 297 -9.61 -14.20 3.60
CA MET A 297 -10.68 -13.46 4.29
C MET A 297 -12.06 -13.54 3.64
N CYS A 298 -12.15 -13.80 2.33
CA CYS A 298 -13.41 -13.83 1.60
C CYS A 298 -13.71 -15.24 1.08
N ARG A 299 -14.72 -15.90 1.68
CA ARG A 299 -15.16 -17.25 1.26
C ARG A 299 -15.62 -17.28 -0.20
N THR A 300 -16.31 -16.22 -0.66
CA THR A 300 -16.80 -16.11 -2.04
C THR A 300 -15.63 -16.03 -3.02
N PHE A 301 -14.66 -15.16 -2.76
CA PHE A 301 -13.44 -15.06 -3.57
C PHE A 301 -12.68 -16.39 -3.62
N ARG A 302 -12.48 -17.02 -2.45
CA ARG A 302 -11.84 -18.33 -2.35
C ARG A 302 -12.57 -19.41 -3.15
N LYS A 303 -13.90 -19.51 -3.05
CA LYS A 303 -14.69 -20.50 -3.81
C LYS A 303 -14.56 -20.27 -5.32
N SER A 304 -14.70 -19.04 -5.78
CA SER A 304 -14.59 -18.71 -7.20
C SER A 304 -13.19 -18.97 -7.77
N LEU A 305 -12.13 -18.68 -7.00
CA LEU A 305 -10.75 -18.97 -7.40
C LEU A 305 -10.52 -20.48 -7.53
N LEU A 306 -10.92 -21.26 -6.52
CA LEU A 306 -10.75 -22.72 -6.53
C LEU A 306 -11.54 -23.38 -7.66
N GLN A 307 -12.75 -22.89 -7.97
CA GLN A 307 -13.53 -23.38 -9.10
C GLN A 307 -12.85 -23.12 -10.44
N LYS A 308 -12.26 -21.93 -10.65
CA LYS A 308 -11.50 -21.63 -11.87
C LYS A 308 -10.22 -22.46 -12.00
N LEU A 309 -9.48 -22.65 -10.91
CA LEU A 309 -8.28 -23.48 -10.92
C LEU A 309 -8.62 -24.95 -11.23
N ALA A 310 -9.74 -25.45 -10.69
CA ALA A 310 -10.24 -26.77 -11.00
C ALA A 310 -10.66 -26.91 -12.48
N SER A 311 -11.36 -25.91 -13.04
CA SER A 311 -11.79 -25.96 -14.45
C SER A 311 -10.62 -25.87 -15.43
N VAL A 312 -9.58 -25.10 -15.12
CA VAL A 312 -8.32 -25.08 -15.89
C VAL A 312 -7.62 -26.44 -15.85
N LYS A 313 -7.54 -27.06 -14.67
CA LYS A 313 -6.91 -28.39 -14.52
C LYS A 313 -7.68 -29.47 -15.31
N VAL A 314 -9.01 -29.41 -15.34
CA VAL A 314 -9.85 -30.31 -16.15
C VAL A 314 -9.65 -30.06 -17.65
N LYS A 315 -9.55 -28.79 -18.07
CA LYS A 315 -9.29 -28.44 -19.47
C LYS A 315 -7.93 -28.97 -19.94
N ASN A 316 -6.87 -28.77 -19.16
CA ASN A 316 -5.53 -29.24 -19.51
C ASN A 316 -5.45 -30.78 -19.65
N ARG A 317 -6.12 -31.53 -18.76
CA ARG A 317 -6.21 -32.99 -18.89
C ARG A 317 -6.91 -33.46 -20.15
N LYS A 318 -7.95 -32.74 -20.61
CA LYS A 318 -8.63 -33.06 -21.87
C LYS A 318 -7.74 -32.78 -23.08
N THR A 319 -6.96 -31.69 -23.05
CA THR A 319 -6.01 -31.36 -24.12
C THR A 319 -4.88 -32.39 -24.21
N GLU A 320 -4.29 -32.81 -23.10
CA GLU A 320 -3.26 -33.87 -23.05
C GLU A 320 -3.79 -35.23 -23.53
N SER A 321 -5.04 -35.57 -23.22
CA SER A 321 -5.68 -36.80 -23.71
C SER A 321 -6.00 -36.77 -25.21
N SER A 322 -6.12 -35.58 -25.81
CA SER A 322 -6.45 -35.42 -27.24
C SER A 322 -5.19 -35.32 -28.12
N SER A 323 -4.02 -35.04 -27.53
CA SER A 323 -2.73 -35.01 -28.22
C SER A 323 -1.98 -36.34 -28.23
N ASN A 324 -2.48 -37.33 -27.49
CA ASN A 324 -1.93 -38.70 -27.40
C ASN A 324 -2.74 -39.73 -28.22
N LEU A 325 -3.64 -39.24 -29.09
CA LEU A 325 -4.49 -40.00 -30.01
C LEU A 325 -4.14 -39.57 -31.44
#